data_AF-A0A1C5SLN7-F1
#
_entry.id   AF-A0A1C5SLN7-F1
#
_cell.length_a   1.000
_cell.length_b   1.000
_cell.length_c   1.000
_cell.angle_alpha   90.00
_cell.angle_beta   90.00
_cell.angle_gamma   90.00
#
_symmetry.space_group_name_H-M   'P 1'
#
loop_
_entity.id
_entity.type
_entity.pdbx_description
1 polymer ?
#
loop_
_entity_poly.entity_id
_entity_poly.type
_entity_poly.pdbx_seq_one_letter_code
_entity_poly.pdbx_strand_id
1 'polypeptide(L)'
;MDIEGFRTYCLSLPGSEEKTPFEKFFHGKHSFLAFYVNGKMFCYFDIDQFDRCTIKCHPEEIEELKETYQSVEPPYNCNPKSLVSTKKS
;
A
#
# COMPACT_ATOMS: atom_id res chain seq x y z
N MET A 1 2.26 3.17 -14.35
CA MET A 1 2.21 1.84 -13.70
C MET A 1 0.76 1.39 -13.61
N ASP A 2 0.45 0.20 -14.09
CA ASP A 2 -0.84 -0.49 -13.91
C ASP A 2 -0.81 -1.38 -12.66
N ILE A 3 -1.95 -1.95 -12.31
CA ILE A 3 -2.12 -2.78 -11.11
C ILE A 3 -1.31 -4.08 -11.18
N GLU A 4 -1.22 -4.69 -12.37
CA GLU A 4 -0.49 -5.94 -12.58
C GLU A 4 1.02 -5.74 -12.48
N GLY A 5 1.55 -4.65 -13.06
CA GLY A 5 2.94 -4.26 -12.94
C GLY A 5 3.32 -3.91 -11.51
N PHE A 6 2.45 -3.19 -10.79
CA PHE A 6 2.67 -2.90 -9.37
C PHE A 6 2.67 -4.16 -8.51
N ARG A 7 1.69 -5.06 -8.71
CA ARG A 7 1.66 -6.37 -8.05
C ARG A 7 2.92 -7.18 -8.33
N THR A 8 3.34 -7.25 -9.59
CA THR A 8 4.56 -7.97 -9.99
C THR A 8 5.79 -7.39 -9.32
N TYR A 9 5.90 -6.06 -9.22
CA TYR A 9 6.97 -5.40 -8.50
C TYR A 9 6.96 -5.77 -7.00
N CYS A 10 5.82 -5.69 -6.33
CA CYS A 10 5.71 -6.05 -4.92
C CYS A 10 6.07 -7.53 -4.67
N LEU A 11 5.66 -8.43 -5.57
CA LEU A 11 5.99 -9.86 -5.50
C LEU A 11 7.45 -10.19 -5.88
N SER A 12 8.15 -9.27 -6.56
CA SER A 12 9.58 -9.43 -6.84
C SER A 12 10.46 -9.26 -5.60
N LEU A 13 9.93 -8.68 -4.52
CA LEU A 13 10.66 -8.49 -3.28
C LEU A 13 10.89 -9.85 -2.59
N PRO A 14 12.12 -10.14 -2.10
CA PRO A 14 12.42 -11.41 -1.45
C PRO A 14 11.54 -11.68 -0.21
N GLY A 15 10.93 -12.87 -0.16
CA GLY A 15 10.06 -13.25 0.96
C GLY A 15 8.73 -12.49 0.99
N SER A 16 8.35 -11.86 -0.12
CA SER A 16 7.06 -11.21 -0.26
C SER A 16 5.93 -12.21 -0.49
N GLU A 17 4.76 -11.89 0.05
CA GLU A 17 3.52 -12.62 -0.16
C GLU A 17 2.35 -11.63 -0.25
N GLU A 18 1.29 -12.00 -0.96
CA GLU A 18 0.06 -11.22 -1.05
C GLU A 18 -1.10 -11.92 -0.35
N LYS A 19 -1.99 -11.13 0.25
CA LYS A 19 -3.19 -11.59 0.96
C LYS A 19 -4.33 -10.59 0.77
N THR A 20 -5.56 -11.07 0.98
CA THR A 20 -6.78 -10.25 0.99
C THR A 20 -7.37 -10.16 2.41
N PRO A 21 -6.65 -9.57 3.38
CA PRO A 21 -7.03 -9.61 4.80
C PRO A 21 -8.37 -8.91 5.10
N PHE A 22 -8.82 -8.03 4.20
CA PHE A 22 -10.01 -7.19 4.40
C PHE A 22 -11.24 -7.63 3.61
N GLU A 23 -11.17 -8.72 2.83
CA GLU A 23 -12.26 -9.17 1.96
C GLU A 23 -13.60 -9.32 2.70
N LYS A 24 -13.57 -9.85 3.93
CA LYS A 24 -14.75 -10.04 4.77
C LYS A 24 -15.24 -8.77 5.49
N PHE A 25 -14.39 -7.75 5.61
CA PHE A 25 -14.71 -6.53 6.36
C PHE A 25 -15.60 -5.57 5.57
N PHE A 26 -15.47 -5.56 4.25
CA PHE A 26 -16.20 -4.64 3.39
C PHE A 26 -17.44 -5.27 2.74
N HIS A 27 -17.86 -6.47 3.16
CA HIS A 27 -19.02 -7.19 2.60
C HIS A 27 -19.01 -7.24 1.05
N GLY A 28 -17.84 -7.41 0.45
CA GLY A 28 -17.68 -7.45 -1.02
C GLY A 28 -17.82 -6.10 -1.73
N LYS A 29 -17.85 -4.96 -1.01
CA LYS A 29 -17.89 -3.62 -1.60
C LYS A 29 -16.52 -3.07 -2.01
N HIS A 30 -15.46 -3.58 -1.39
CA HIS A 30 -14.09 -3.18 -1.66
C HIS A 30 -13.18 -4.40 -1.56
N SER A 31 -12.34 -4.59 -2.58
CA SER A 31 -11.37 -5.66 -2.64
C SER A 31 -9.99 -5.09 -2.36
N PHE A 32 -9.46 -5.24 -1.15
CA PHE A 32 -8.11 -4.78 -0.84
C PHE A 32 -7.08 -5.90 -0.99
N LEU A 33 -6.02 -5.63 -1.75
CA LEU A 33 -4.83 -6.48 -1.81
C LEU A 33 -3.77 -5.92 -0.87
N ALA A 34 -3.22 -6.75 -0.01
CA ALA A 34 -2.15 -6.39 0.90
C ALA A 34 -0.92 -7.28 0.69
N PHE A 35 0.26 -6.68 0.74
CA PHE A 35 1.55 -7.33 0.60
C PHE A 35 2.29 -7.35 1.93
N TYR A 36 2.94 -8.48 2.18
CA TYR A 36 3.65 -8.77 3.41
C TYR A 36 5.07 -9.22 3.08
N VAL A 37 6.01 -8.90 3.97
CA VAL A 37 7.36 -9.46 3.97
C VAL A 37 7.63 -10.02 5.37
N ASN A 38 8.06 -11.27 5.45
CA ASN A 38 8.27 -11.97 6.73
C ASN A 38 7.05 -11.85 7.69
N GLY A 39 5.83 -11.97 7.16
CA GLY A 39 4.59 -11.87 7.92
C GLY A 39 4.18 -10.46 8.38
N LYS A 40 4.91 -9.41 7.97
CA LYS A 40 4.56 -8.01 8.27
C LYS A 40 4.06 -7.29 7.02
N MET A 41 2.89 -6.68 7.10
CA MET A 41 2.31 -5.89 6.01
C MET A 41 3.16 -4.65 5.73
N PHE A 42 3.51 -4.45 4.47
CA PHE A 42 4.26 -3.28 4.00
C PHE A 42 3.51 -2.46 2.95
N CYS A 43 2.52 -3.02 2.26
CA CYS A 43 1.72 -2.27 1.29
C CYS A 43 0.29 -2.82 1.22
N TYR A 44 -0.70 -1.98 0.95
CA TYR A 44 -2.02 -2.42 0.50
C TYR A 44 -2.71 -1.37 -0.37
N PHE A 45 -3.63 -1.80 -1.22
CA PHE A 45 -4.44 -0.93 -2.08
C PHE A 45 -5.80 -1.55 -2.40
N ASP A 46 -6.75 -0.72 -2.80
CA ASP A 46 -8.04 -1.16 -3.35
C ASP A 46 -7.83 -1.60 -4.80
N ILE A 47 -8.15 -2.87 -5.10
CA ILE A 47 -8.04 -3.48 -6.42
C ILE A 47 -9.08 -2.91 -7.38
N ASP A 48 -10.27 -2.57 -6.87
CA ASP A 48 -11.41 -2.15 -7.68
C ASP A 48 -11.22 -0.70 -8.18
N GLN A 49 -10.60 0.16 -7.36
CA GLN A 49 -10.34 1.55 -7.71
C GLN A 49 -8.92 1.81 -8.18
N PHE A 50 -7.92 1.16 -7.56
CA PHE A 50 -6.48 1.36 -7.78
C PHE A 50 -6.07 2.84 -7.92
N ASP A 51 -6.75 3.73 -7.19
CA ASP A 51 -6.50 5.17 -7.18
C ASP A 51 -5.36 5.53 -6.23
N ARG A 52 -5.17 4.72 -5.19
CA ARG A 52 -4.21 4.92 -4.11
C ARG A 52 -3.60 3.60 -3.68
N CYS A 53 -2.32 3.65 -3.32
CA CYS A 53 -1.71 2.59 -2.53
C CYS A 53 -1.17 3.15 -1.23
N THR A 54 -1.28 2.37 -0.16
CA THR A 54 -0.76 2.71 1.16
C THR A 54 0.45 1.85 1.42
N ILE A 55 1.57 2.48 1.76
CA ILE A 55 2.85 1.84 2.02
C ILE A 55 3.25 2.14 3.45
N LYS A 56 3.77 1.12 4.13
CA LYS A 56 4.38 1.24 5.45
C LYS A 56 5.84 1.57 5.25
N CYS A 57 6.26 2.70 5.81
CA CYS A 57 7.62 3.22 5.70
C CYS A 57 8.18 3.46 7.10
N HIS A 58 9.51 3.43 7.23
CA HIS A 58 10.13 3.90 8.46
C HIS A 58 9.90 5.41 8.61
N PRO A 59 9.69 5.94 9.83
CA PRO A 59 9.42 7.37 10.02
C PRO A 59 10.49 8.29 9.42
N GLU A 60 11.74 7.83 9.43
CA GLU A 60 12.89 8.51 8.84
C GLU A 60 12.82 8.61 7.30
N GLU A 61 12.21 7.63 6.63
CA GLU A 61 12.04 7.60 5.18
C GLU A 61 10.81 8.43 4.72
N ILE A 62 9.88 8.73 5.63
CA ILE A 62 8.62 9.43 5.28
C ILE A 62 8.90 10.86 4.83
N GLU A 63 9.85 11.56 5.46
CA GLU A 63 10.18 12.95 5.07
C GLU A 63 10.84 12.98 3.69
N GLU A 64 11.82 12.12 3.43
CA GLU A 64 12.44 12.00 2.10
C GLU A 64 11.43 11.64 1.01
N LEU A 65 10.51 10.72 1.29
CA LEU A 65 9.46 10.33 0.34
C LEU A 65 8.48 11.48 0.05
N LYS A 66 8.14 12.29 1.05
CA LYS A 66 7.29 13.48 0.88
C LYS A 66 7.98 14.56 0.05
N GLU A 67 9.29 14.73 0.23
CA GLU A 67 10.08 15.68 -0.56
C GLU A 67 10.27 15.21 -2.01
N THR A 68 10.44 13.90 -2.21
CA THR A 68 10.70 13.30 -3.53
C THR A 68 9.42 13.11 -4.36
N TYR A 69 8.30 12.80 -3.70
CA TYR A 69 7.04 12.46 -4.38
C TYR A 69 5.89 13.36 -3.91
N GLN A 70 5.50 14.30 -4.77
CA GLN A 70 4.42 15.27 -4.52
C GLN A 70 3.03 14.62 -4.32
N SER A 71 2.91 13.32 -4.63
CA SER A 71 1.67 12.52 -4.50
C SER A 71 1.52 11.80 -3.17
N VAL A 72 2.43 12.02 -2.21
CA VAL A 72 2.36 11.42 -0.86
C VAL A 72 1.35 12.17 0.00
N GLU A 73 0.22 11.52 0.25
CA GLU A 73 -0.87 11.94 1.13
C GLU A 73 -0.81 11.20 2.48
N PRO A 74 -1.37 11.78 3.55
CA PRO A 74 -1.55 11.06 4.81
C PRO A 74 -2.43 9.81 4.62
N PRO A 75 -2.17 8.73 5.38
CA PRO A 75 -2.87 7.46 5.21
C PRO A 75 -4.34 7.55 5.60
N TYR A 76 -5.22 6.94 4.80
CA TYR A 76 -6.65 6.85 5.11
C TYR A 76 -6.88 5.96 6.33
N ASN A 77 -7.46 6.51 7.40
CA ASN A 77 -7.88 5.80 8.63
C ASN A 77 -6.79 5.14 9.51
N CYS A 78 -5.49 5.40 9.31
CA CYS A 78 -4.43 4.80 10.13
C CYS A 78 -3.57 5.83 10.89
N ASN A 79 -2.96 5.41 12.00
CA ASN A 79 -2.05 6.26 12.79
C ASN A 79 -0.85 6.70 11.91
N PRO A 80 -0.62 8.00 11.69
CA PRO A 80 0.30 8.51 10.66
C PRO A 80 1.79 8.29 10.95
N LYS A 81 2.15 7.64 12.06
CA LYS A 81 3.55 7.50 12.50
C LYS A 81 4.42 6.63 11.58
N SER A 82 3.85 5.79 10.71
CA SER A 82 4.65 4.86 9.87
C SER A 82 3.99 4.48 8.54
N LEU A 83 2.97 5.22 8.10
CA LEU A 83 2.20 4.89 6.90
C LEU A 83 2.05 6.13 6.03
N VAL A 84 2.18 5.94 4.72
CA VAL A 84 1.99 6.95 3.68
C VAL A 84 1.07 6.40 2.60
N SER A 85 0.18 7.22 2.06
CA SER A 85 -0.64 6.83 0.90
C SER A 85 -0.20 7.64 -0.30
N THR A 86 0.09 7.00 -1.43
CA THR A 86 0.37 7.70 -2.68
C THR A 86 -0.85 7.66 -3.58
N LYS A 87 -1.29 8.83 -4.05
CA LYS A 87 -2.38 8.94 -5.03
C LYS A 87 -1.81 8.87 -6.44
N LYS A 88 -2.42 8.07 -7.31
CA LYS A 88 -2.11 8.06 -8.73
C LYS A 88 -2.65 9.35 -9.36
N SER A 89 -1.76 10.14 -9.98
CA SER A 89 -2.13 11.33 -10.78
C SER A 89 -2.64 10.94 -12.16
#